data_AF-A0A3S0J5Y5-F1
#
_entry.id   AF-A0A3S0J5Y5-F1
#
_cell.length_a   1.000
_cell.length_b   1.000
_cell.length_c   1.000
_cell.angle_alpha   90.00
_cell.angle_beta   90.00
_cell.angle_gamma   90.00
#
_symmetry.space_group_name_H-M   'P 1'
#
loop_
_entity.id
_entity.type
_entity.pdbx_description
1 polymer ?
#
loop_
_entity_poly.entity_id
_entity_poly.type
_entity_poly.pdbx_seq_one_letter_code
_entity_poly.pdbx_strand_id
1 'polypeptide(L)'
;MQTQLSFEGNSAALDRSQVIKLSQWLDRSYANFSTYTRASIEVGASGAAPHEAKALAEQRAANAARALRMLLKTELPITTVARGYRSPVNGLDDSNDFASLQLYPDVEGLKLPDCNPVPIPGFKR
;
A
#
# COMPACT_ATOMS: atom_id res chain seq x y z
N MET A 1 7.72 0.28 2.84
CA MET A 1 7.79 0.42 1.37
C MET A 1 6.41 0.74 0.83
N GLN A 2 6.26 1.60 -0.19
CA GLN A 2 4.94 1.98 -0.75
C GLN A 2 4.94 1.88 -2.29
N THR A 3 3.79 1.56 -2.88
CA THR A 3 3.50 1.70 -4.31
C THR A 3 2.06 2.15 -4.51
N GLN A 4 1.74 2.63 -5.72
CA GLN A 4 0.40 3.00 -6.11
C GLN A 4 -0.01 2.26 -7.38
N LEU A 5 -1.23 1.75 -7.41
CA LEU A 5 -1.89 1.18 -8.58
C LEU A 5 -2.98 2.14 -9.05
N SER A 6 -3.22 2.13 -10.36
CA SER A 6 -4.28 2.92 -11.00
C SER A 6 -5.42 2.00 -11.41
N PHE A 7 -6.63 2.56 -11.45
CA PHE A 7 -7.80 1.89 -12.01
C PHE A 7 -8.32 2.67 -13.21
N GLU A 8 -8.91 1.96 -14.17
CA GLU A 8 -9.73 2.61 -15.19
C GLU A 8 -10.98 3.22 -14.55
N GLY A 9 -11.48 4.30 -15.16
CA GLY A 9 -12.72 4.96 -14.72
C GLY A 9 -13.87 3.96 -14.65
N ASN A 10 -14.61 3.96 -13.53
CA ASN A 10 -15.73 3.05 -13.25
C ASN A 10 -15.40 1.55 -13.22
N SER A 11 -14.13 1.15 -13.31
CA SER A 11 -13.72 -0.26 -13.21
C SER A 11 -13.21 -0.60 -11.82
N ALA A 12 -13.62 -1.76 -11.30
CA ALA A 12 -13.03 -2.34 -10.09
C ALA A 12 -11.84 -3.26 -10.39
N ALA A 13 -11.60 -3.59 -11.67
CA ALA A 13 -10.59 -4.54 -12.08
C ALA A 13 -9.20 -3.88 -12.15
N LEU A 14 -8.18 -4.61 -11.71
CA LEU A 14 -6.80 -4.24 -11.97
C LEU A 14 -6.43 -4.70 -13.38
N ASP A 15 -5.97 -3.76 -14.20
CA ASP A 15 -5.37 -4.11 -15.48
C ASP A 15 -4.12 -4.96 -15.29
N ARG A 16 -3.79 -5.78 -16.30
CA ARG A 16 -2.60 -6.65 -16.29
C ARG A 16 -1.32 -5.86 -16.00
N SER A 17 -1.19 -4.64 -16.54
CA SER A 17 -0.04 -3.77 -16.27
C SER A 17 0.13 -3.44 -14.78
N GLN A 18 -0.98 -3.25 -14.06
CA GLN A 18 -0.99 -2.94 -12.63
C GLN A 18 -0.61 -4.17 -11.79
N VAL A 19 -1.04 -5.37 -12.21
CA VAL A 19 -0.62 -6.63 -11.57
C VAL A 19 0.89 -6.86 -11.76
N ILE A 20 1.42 -6.60 -12.96
CA ILE A 20 2.87 -6.68 -13.22
C ILE A 20 3.64 -5.66 -12.35
N LYS A 21 3.16 -4.42 -12.29
CA LYS A 21 3.74 -3.36 -11.43
C LYS A 21 3.77 -3.79 -9.96
N LEU A 22 2.68 -4.39 -9.47
CA LEU A 22 2.57 -4.89 -8.10
C LEU A 22 3.62 -6.00 -7.83
N SER A 23 3.74 -6.98 -8.73
CA SER A 23 4.73 -8.06 -8.63
C SER A 23 6.16 -7.52 -8.56
N GLN A 24 6.53 -6.62 -9.48
CA GLN A 24 7.88 -6.04 -9.52
C GLN A 24 8.19 -5.22 -8.27
N TRP A 25 7.20 -4.52 -7.71
CA TRP A 25 7.36 -3.80 -6.46
C TRP A 25 7.55 -4.75 -5.26
N LEU A 26 6.84 -5.88 -5.22
CA LEU A 26 7.04 -6.90 -4.20
C LEU A 26 8.45 -7.49 -4.27
N ASP A 27 8.95 -7.79 -5.47
CA ASP A 27 10.31 -8.30 -5.64
C ASP A 27 11.37 -7.32 -5.10
N ARG A 28 11.24 -6.03 -5.43
CA ARG A 28 12.11 -4.98 -4.87
C ARG A 28 11.94 -4.82 -3.36
N SER A 29 10.74 -4.98 -2.85
CA SER A 29 10.46 -4.91 -1.42
C SER A 29 11.19 -6.04 -0.69
N TYR A 30 11.04 -7.28 -1.15
CA TYR A 30 11.72 -8.44 -0.58
C TYR A 30 13.25 -8.42 -0.72
N ALA A 31 13.78 -7.68 -1.69
CA ALA A 31 15.23 -7.43 -1.78
C ALA A 31 15.74 -6.50 -0.67
N ASN A 32 14.90 -5.59 -0.17
CA ASN A 32 15.25 -4.67 0.92
C ASN A 32 14.99 -5.27 2.31
N PHE A 33 13.89 -6.02 2.47
CA PHE A 33 13.53 -6.67 3.72
C PHE A 33 12.98 -8.06 3.44
N SER A 34 13.56 -9.10 4.05
CA SER A 34 13.12 -10.47 3.84
C SER A 34 11.74 -10.77 4.45
N THR A 35 11.37 -10.07 5.52
CA THR A 35 10.12 -10.29 6.27
C THR A 35 9.32 -9.02 6.49
N TYR A 36 8.00 -9.19 6.52
CA TYR A 36 7.00 -8.14 6.72
C TYR A 36 5.96 -8.60 7.75
N THR A 37 5.51 -7.69 8.60
CA THR A 37 4.55 -8.00 9.67
C THR A 37 3.11 -7.69 9.27
N ARG A 38 2.89 -6.74 8.37
CA ARG A 38 1.56 -6.33 7.89
C ARG A 38 1.64 -5.54 6.59
N ALA A 39 0.48 -5.39 5.94
CA ALA A 39 0.26 -4.46 4.84
C ALA A 39 -0.98 -3.60 5.09
N SER A 40 -0.99 -2.41 4.49
CA SER A 40 -2.18 -1.57 4.39
C SER A 40 -2.44 -1.22 2.94
N ILE A 41 -3.73 -1.06 2.61
CA ILE A 41 -4.20 -0.62 1.29
C ILE A 41 -5.21 0.49 1.50
N GLU A 42 -4.90 1.68 1.01
CA GLU A 42 -5.85 2.78 0.89
C GLU A 42 -6.32 2.88 -0.56
N VAL A 43 -7.62 2.97 -0.77
CA VAL A 43 -8.22 2.94 -2.12
C VAL A 43 -9.16 4.11 -2.31
N GLY A 44 -9.04 4.75 -3.46
CA GLY A 44 -9.93 5.78 -3.94
C GLY A 44 -10.76 5.33 -5.15
N ALA A 45 -11.97 5.83 -5.21
CA ALA A 45 -12.72 5.90 -6.45
C ALA A 45 -13.48 7.21 -6.57
N SER A 46 -13.58 7.73 -7.79
CA SER A 46 -14.32 8.95 -8.07
C SER A 46 -15.70 8.64 -8.66
N GLY A 47 -16.68 9.52 -8.40
CA GLY A 47 -18.02 9.41 -8.98
C GLY A 47 -18.94 10.54 -8.52
N ALA A 48 -19.94 10.86 -9.35
CA ALA A 48 -20.90 11.92 -9.05
C ALA A 48 -21.72 11.64 -7.78
N ALA A 49 -22.00 10.36 -7.51
CA ALA A 49 -22.69 9.90 -6.32
C ALA A 49 -21.68 9.37 -5.27
N PRO A 50 -21.55 10.00 -4.09
CA PRO A 50 -20.57 9.58 -3.08
C PRO A 50 -20.73 8.14 -2.58
N HIS A 51 -21.98 7.64 -2.53
CA HIS A 51 -22.26 6.28 -2.07
C HIS A 51 -21.82 5.23 -3.10
N GLU A 52 -22.06 5.46 -4.39
CA GLU A 52 -21.59 4.60 -5.48
C GLU A 52 -20.07 4.62 -5.58
N ALA A 53 -19.46 5.80 -5.47
CA ALA A 53 -17.99 5.94 -5.47
C ALA A 53 -17.38 5.16 -4.30
N LYS A 54 -17.97 5.22 -3.10
CA LYS A 54 -17.51 4.43 -1.96
C LYS A 54 -17.64 2.92 -2.22
N ALA A 55 -18.77 2.46 -2.74
CA ALA A 55 -18.97 1.05 -3.07
C ALA A 55 -17.96 0.54 -4.11
N LEU A 56 -17.66 1.36 -5.13
CA LEU A 56 -16.63 1.05 -6.11
C LEU A 56 -15.23 0.99 -5.47
N ALA A 57 -14.91 1.92 -4.57
CA ALA A 57 -13.65 1.89 -3.82
C ALA A 57 -13.52 0.63 -2.95
N GLU A 58 -14.62 0.15 -2.34
CA GLU A 58 -14.64 -1.11 -1.57
C GLU A 58 -14.37 -2.33 -2.46
N GLN A 59 -14.97 -2.39 -3.65
CA GLN A 59 -14.70 -3.46 -4.63
C GLN A 59 -13.25 -3.43 -5.11
N ARG A 60 -12.71 -2.24 -5.39
CA ARG A 60 -11.29 -2.05 -5.75
C ARG A 60 -10.37 -2.48 -4.62
N ALA A 61 -10.70 -2.17 -3.36
CA ALA A 61 -9.95 -2.61 -2.20
C ALA A 61 -9.92 -4.14 -2.07
N ALA A 62 -11.06 -4.81 -2.29
CA ALA A 62 -11.13 -6.26 -2.29
C ALA A 62 -10.25 -6.87 -3.39
N ASN A 63 -10.31 -6.32 -4.61
CA ASN A 63 -9.51 -6.79 -5.74
C ASN A 63 -8.01 -6.54 -5.56
N ALA A 64 -7.61 -5.36 -5.05
CA ALA A 64 -6.22 -5.05 -4.74
C ALA A 64 -5.69 -5.95 -3.61
N ALA A 65 -6.47 -6.17 -2.55
CA ALA A 65 -6.10 -7.09 -1.48
C ALA A 65 -5.96 -8.53 -1.98
N ARG A 66 -6.87 -9.00 -2.85
CA ARG A 66 -6.78 -10.32 -3.48
C ARG A 66 -5.52 -10.44 -4.34
N ALA A 67 -5.24 -9.45 -5.18
CA ALA A 67 -4.03 -9.43 -6.01
C ALA A 67 -2.76 -9.47 -5.15
N LEU A 68 -2.71 -8.66 -4.08
CA LEU A 68 -1.60 -8.68 -3.13
C LEU A 68 -1.43 -10.06 -2.50
N ARG A 69 -2.50 -10.67 -1.96
CA ARG A 69 -2.43 -12.01 -1.34
C ARG A 69 -1.88 -13.09 -2.26
N MET A 70 -2.24 -13.07 -3.55
CA MET A 70 -1.76 -14.06 -4.50
C MET A 70 -0.26 -13.94 -4.81
N LEU A 71 0.33 -12.75 -4.60
CA LEU A 71 1.72 -12.47 -4.95
C LEU A 71 2.67 -12.46 -3.74
N LEU A 72 2.14 -12.43 -2.51
CA LEU A 72 2.94 -12.46 -1.30
C LEU A 72 3.62 -13.82 -1.11
N LYS A 73 4.88 -13.81 -0.64
CA LYS A 73 5.63 -15.03 -0.32
C LYS A 73 5.13 -15.71 0.96
N THR A 74 4.56 -14.92 1.86
CA THR A 74 4.05 -15.36 3.17
C THR A 74 2.73 -14.66 3.44
N GLU A 75 1.82 -15.36 4.12
CA GLU A 75 0.57 -14.74 4.57
C GLU A 75 0.88 -13.62 5.58
N LEU A 76 0.19 -12.49 5.44
CA LEU A 76 0.30 -11.35 6.34
C LEU A 76 -1.03 -10.63 6.49
N PRO A 77 -1.32 -10.03 7.65
CA PRO A 77 -2.52 -9.22 7.86
C PRO A 77 -2.55 -8.01 6.90
N ILE A 78 -3.64 -7.87 6.15
CA ILE A 78 -3.88 -6.76 5.24
C ILE A 78 -5.05 -5.93 5.76
N THR A 79 -4.81 -4.67 6.10
CA THR A 79 -5.88 -3.70 6.40
C THR A 79 -6.25 -2.93 5.14
N THR A 80 -7.53 -2.66 4.96
CA THR A 80 -8.03 -1.90 3.81
C THR A 80 -8.84 -0.68 4.28
N VAL A 81 -8.70 0.43 3.56
CA VAL A 81 -9.49 1.65 3.74
C VAL A 81 -9.98 2.07 2.36
N ALA A 82 -11.29 2.27 2.21
CA ALA A 82 -11.92 2.68 0.96
C ALA A 82 -12.56 4.06 1.10
N ARG A 83 -12.29 4.95 0.13
CA ARG A 83 -12.80 6.32 0.09
C ARG A 83 -13.45 6.62 -1.26
N GLY A 84 -14.66 7.15 -1.21
CA GLY A 84 -15.34 7.72 -2.38
C GLY A 84 -15.05 9.21 -2.49
N TYR A 85 -14.72 9.66 -3.69
CA TYR A 85 -14.43 11.06 -4.02
C TYR A 85 -15.45 11.59 -5.04
N ARG A 86 -15.76 12.89 -4.97
CA ARG A 86 -16.70 13.53 -5.92
C ARG A 86 -16.07 13.83 -7.28
N SER A 87 -14.76 14.03 -7.31
CA SER A 87 -14.02 14.44 -8.50
C SER A 87 -12.97 13.39 -8.87
N PRO A 88 -12.68 13.17 -10.17
CA PRO A 88 -11.63 12.25 -10.63
C PRO A 88 -10.21 12.65 -10.21
N VAL A 89 -10.00 13.94 -9.95
CA VAL A 89 -8.72 14.48 -9.49
C VAL A 89 -8.89 15.23 -8.17
N ASN A 90 -7.83 15.29 -7.37
CA ASN A 90 -7.75 16.11 -6.17
C ASN A 90 -7.28 17.54 -6.53
N GLY A 91 -7.09 18.41 -5.51
CA GLY A 91 -6.63 19.78 -5.71
C GLY A 91 -5.17 19.93 -6.15
N LEU A 92 -4.46 18.83 -6.38
CA LEU A 92 -3.07 18.75 -6.84
C LEU A 92 -2.96 18.03 -8.20
N ASP A 93 -4.09 17.85 -8.90
CA ASP A 93 -4.19 17.09 -10.15
C ASP A 93 -3.84 15.59 -10.07
N ASP A 94 -3.71 15.02 -8.86
CA ASP A 94 -3.57 13.57 -8.70
C ASP A 94 -4.92 12.87 -8.86
N SER A 95 -4.89 11.68 -9.45
CA SER A 95 -6.09 10.85 -9.58
C SER A 95 -6.63 10.35 -8.24
N ASN A 96 -7.93 10.48 -8.05
CA ASN A 96 -8.69 9.86 -6.96
C ASN A 96 -9.11 8.41 -7.27
N ASP A 97 -8.66 7.85 -8.40
CA ASP A 97 -8.91 6.47 -8.83
C ASP A 97 -7.64 5.61 -8.66
N PHE A 98 -7.33 5.27 -7.41
CA PHE A 98 -6.06 4.67 -7.03
C PHE A 98 -6.22 3.55 -5.99
N ALA A 99 -5.18 2.71 -5.87
CA ALA A 99 -4.90 1.96 -4.65
C ALA A 99 -3.44 2.21 -4.22
N SER A 100 -3.25 2.74 -3.02
CA SER A 100 -1.95 2.94 -2.38
C SER A 100 -1.69 1.76 -1.45
N LEU A 101 -0.61 1.02 -1.70
CA LEU A 101 -0.23 -0.16 -0.93
C LEU A 101 1.04 0.12 -0.15
N GLN A 102 1.06 -0.26 1.12
CA GLN A 102 2.21 -0.11 1.99
C GLN A 102 2.54 -1.43 2.71
N LEU A 103 3.82 -1.81 2.70
CA LEU A 103 4.37 -2.90 3.47
C LEU A 103 5.19 -2.39 4.65
N TYR A 104 5.02 -3.03 5.80
CA TYR A 104 5.69 -2.71 7.06
C TYR A 104 6.68 -3.83 7.43
N PRO A 105 8.00 -3.57 7.34
CA PRO A 105 9.01 -4.58 7.59
C PRO A 105 9.03 -5.00 9.06
N ASP A 106 9.48 -6.21 9.30
CA ASP A 106 9.78 -6.69 10.66
C ASP A 106 11.08 -6.08 11.17
N VAL A 107 10.99 -4.85 11.69
CA VAL A 107 12.15 -4.10 12.18
C VAL A 107 12.76 -4.69 13.45
N GLU A 108 12.00 -5.47 14.22
CA GLU A 108 12.49 -6.12 15.43
C GLU A 108 13.31 -7.37 15.08
N GLY A 109 12.91 -8.09 14.01
CA GLY A 109 13.69 -9.20 13.45
C GLY A 109 14.96 -8.77 12.70
N LEU A 110 15.01 -7.53 12.22
CA LEU A 110 16.26 -6.93 11.75
C LEU A 110 17.15 -6.68 12.96
N LYS A 111 18.19 -7.50 13.14
CA LYS A 111 19.25 -7.29 14.14
C LYS A 111 20.05 -6.02 13.81
N LEU A 112 19.39 -4.87 13.92
CA LEU A 112 19.99 -3.57 13.67
C LEU A 112 21.06 -3.34 14.75
N PRO A 113 22.22 -2.75 14.38
CA PRO A 113 23.20 -2.34 15.37
C PRO A 113 22.53 -1.41 16.38
N ASP A 114 22.92 -1.51 17.64
CA ASP A 114 22.41 -0.62 18.67
C ASP A 114 22.77 0.83 18.30
N CYS A 115 21.77 1.61 17.89
CA CYS A 115 21.92 3.03 17.54
C CYS A 115 21.97 3.93 18.79
N ASN A 116 22.05 3.33 19.99
CA ASN A 116 22.31 4.09 21.19
C ASN A 116 23.66 4.81 21.08
N PRO A 117 23.72 6.13 21.25
CA PRO A 117 24.98 6.84 21.27
C PRO A 117 25.83 6.26 22.40
N VAL A 118 27.01 5.74 22.06
CA VAL A 118 27.99 5.30 23.05
C VAL A 118 28.27 6.52 23.94
N PRO A 119 28.06 6.41 25.28
CA PRO A 119 28.36 7.51 26.18
C PRO A 119 29.82 7.93 25.99
N ILE A 120 30.05 9.20 25.65
CA ILE A 120 31.40 9.73 25.54
C ILE A 120 32.06 9.61 26.92
N PRO A 121 33.21 8.92 27.05
CA PRO A 121 33.90 8.80 28.32
C PRO A 121 34.18 10.21 28.90
N GLY A 122 33.61 10.49 30.07
CA GLY A 122 33.78 11.79 30.77
C GLY A 122 32.58 12.74 30.75
N PHE A 123 31.54 12.48 29.94
CA PHE A 123 30.28 13.24 30.03
C PHE A 123 29.36 12.63 31.09
N LYS A 124 29.35 13.21 32.30
CA LYS A 124 28.29 12.98 33.30
C LYS A 124 27.10 13.88 32.97
N ARG A 125 25.89 13.33 33.04
CA ARG A 125 24.63 14.12 33.06
C ARG A 125 24.59 15.01 34.29
#